data_AF-A0A453JJE3-F1
#
_entry.id   AF-A0A453JJE3-F1
#
_cell.length_a   1.000
_cell.length_b   1.000
_cell.length_c   1.000
_cell.angle_alpha   90.00
_cell.angle_beta   90.00
_cell.angle_gamma   90.00
#
_symmetry.space_group_name_H-M   'P 1'
#
loop_
_entity.id
_entity.type
_entity.pdbx_description
1 polymer ?
#
loop_
_entity_poly.entity_id
_entity_poly.type
_entity_poly.pdbx_seq_one_letter_code
_entity_poly.pdbx_strand_id
1 'polypeptide(L)'
;MIAVVRSLDPNMLDQMYQARTQKAVVEFIWIGGQFLGIPLNKDIYISNKQSAKSSETNFLWWGSNILWSLKNYEKCETGLVLWDVIAALQVLMKSAPAFLETLMHKWVTDLFSDDQQRVSIDALCQCRKDMMSNVSSRKLHLLNIICRKVMLRDPAGENGNSTSTDLWSSLLLSSERELRERLVAFTFAAVLNRKSYFLKGTCAENMWFPVGVAQMRSWVSMNSGGVHNQLRSLSSTIKRLGSRINSVCEYSAKETCAYCSAPVHFESPDIALCGSVDPTIVPTERHKLSRCAASMRLCSVLEPTWYCVCCGGMVDKLVPETYFTMKTSPLLNAADPDVELSLYSAPAVPRCPFCGILLQRLMPEFLLSVSPV
;
A
#
# COMPACT_ATOMS: atom_id res chain seq x y z
N MET A 1 -5.15 -23.70 25.49
CA MET A 1 -5.45 -22.25 25.39
C MET A 1 -5.17 -21.65 26.75
N ILE A 2 -4.10 -20.86 26.92
CA ILE A 2 -3.87 -20.09 28.15
C ILE A 2 -3.56 -18.67 27.68
N ALA A 3 -4.43 -17.74 28.03
CA ALA A 3 -4.18 -16.31 27.89
C ALA A 3 -3.70 -15.81 29.26
N VAL A 4 -2.52 -15.19 29.29
CA VAL A 4 -2.06 -14.47 30.48
C VAL A 4 -2.16 -12.98 30.17
N VAL A 5 -2.94 -12.27 30.99
CA VAL A 5 -3.12 -10.83 30.88
C VAL A 5 -2.10 -10.16 31.78
N ARG A 6 -1.21 -9.35 31.20
CA ARG A 6 -0.34 -8.43 31.95
C ARG A 6 -0.81 -7.00 31.72
N SER A 7 -0.97 -6.25 32.80
CA SER A 7 -1.24 -4.81 32.75
C SER A 7 0.04 -4.07 32.36
N LEU A 8 -0.04 -3.18 31.37
CA LEU A 8 1.06 -2.26 31.03
C LEU A 8 0.88 -0.90 31.70
N ASP A 9 2.01 -0.20 31.88
CA ASP A 9 2.07 1.19 32.31
C ASP A 9 1.35 2.10 31.28
N PRO A 10 0.33 2.87 31.70
CA PRO A 10 -0.45 3.76 30.83
C PRO A 10 0.38 4.81 30.08
N ASN A 11 1.56 5.16 30.59
CA ASN A 11 2.42 6.20 30.03
C ASN A 11 3.27 5.71 28.85
N MET A 12 3.30 4.39 28.59
CA MET A 12 4.11 3.74 27.54
C MET A 12 3.26 3.28 26.35
N LEU A 13 1.94 3.50 26.37
CA LEU A 13 0.99 3.08 25.34
C LEU A 13 0.65 4.24 24.40
N ASP A 14 0.66 3.97 23.10
CA ASP A 14 0.17 4.87 22.06
C ASP A 14 -1.32 5.19 22.30
N GLN A 15 -1.69 6.47 22.21
CA GLN A 15 -3.05 6.98 22.47
C GLN A 15 -4.14 6.28 21.63
N MET A 16 -3.80 5.73 20.46
CA MET A 16 -4.74 4.94 19.66
C MET A 16 -5.24 3.68 20.39
N TYR A 17 -4.43 3.09 21.28
CA TYR A 17 -4.80 1.92 22.09
C TYR A 17 -5.52 2.29 23.40
N GLN A 18 -5.34 3.51 23.91
CA GLN A 18 -6.10 4.02 25.07
C GLN A 18 -7.61 4.10 24.75
N ALA A 19 -7.97 4.56 23.55
CA ALA A 19 -9.38 4.71 23.14
C ALA A 19 -10.13 3.37 22.98
N ARG A 20 -9.41 2.25 22.85
CA ARG A 20 -10.03 0.91 22.67
C ARG A 20 -10.22 0.12 23.96
N THR A 21 -9.97 0.69 25.13
CA THR A 21 -10.02 -0.05 26.41
C THR A 21 -9.17 -1.33 26.39
N GLN A 22 -8.12 -1.39 25.56
CA GLN A 22 -7.19 -2.52 25.55
C GLN A 22 -6.13 -2.30 26.64
N LYS A 23 -6.56 -2.43 27.91
CA LYS A 23 -5.70 -2.35 29.12
C LYS A 23 -4.79 -3.57 29.30
N ALA A 24 -4.76 -4.48 28.33
CA ALA A 24 -4.08 -5.75 28.42
C ALA A 24 -3.23 -5.95 27.16
N VAL A 25 -1.93 -6.17 27.34
CA VAL A 25 -1.20 -6.95 26.35
C VAL A 25 -1.68 -8.38 26.52
N VAL A 26 -2.40 -8.86 25.53
CA VAL A 26 -2.53 -10.30 25.33
C VAL A 26 -1.16 -10.73 24.81
N GLU A 27 -0.34 -11.32 25.68
CA GLU A 27 0.76 -12.15 25.20
C GLU A 27 0.11 -13.32 24.46
N PHE A 28 -0.01 -13.19 23.14
CA PHE A 28 -0.25 -14.34 22.29
C PHE A 28 1.02 -15.18 22.35
N ILE A 29 1.05 -16.17 23.24
CA ILE A 29 1.78 -17.39 22.97
C ILE A 29 1.08 -17.98 21.75
N TRP A 30 1.52 -17.56 20.57
CA TRP A 30 1.02 -18.10 19.33
C TRP A 30 1.25 -19.61 19.42
N ILE A 31 0.16 -20.37 19.44
CA ILE A 31 0.18 -21.83 19.49
C ILE A 31 0.56 -22.36 18.09
N GLY A 32 1.62 -21.82 17.50
CA GLY A 32 2.07 -22.12 16.14
C GLY A 32 2.72 -23.48 16.02
N GLY A 33 2.86 -24.19 17.14
CA GLY A 33 3.23 -25.59 17.19
C GLY A 33 2.04 -26.55 17.22
N GLN A 34 0.77 -26.11 17.31
CA GLN A 34 -0.36 -27.04 17.23
C GLN A 34 -0.77 -27.32 15.78
N PHE A 35 -0.70 -28.60 15.45
CA PHE A 35 -1.01 -29.22 14.17
C PHE A 35 -2.45 -28.92 13.72
N LEU A 36 -2.62 -28.17 12.62
CA LEU A 36 -3.91 -27.97 11.94
C LEU A 36 -4.10 -28.90 10.73
N GLY A 37 -3.27 -29.93 10.57
CA GLY A 37 -3.52 -31.01 9.61
C GLY A 37 -3.12 -30.76 8.15
N ILE A 38 -2.43 -29.67 7.83
CA ILE A 38 -1.96 -29.40 6.45
C ILE A 38 -0.42 -29.39 6.44
N PRO A 39 0.23 -30.53 6.12
CA PRO A 39 1.69 -30.57 6.01
C PRO A 39 2.14 -29.77 4.79
N LEU A 40 3.21 -28.99 4.95
CA LEU A 40 3.90 -28.40 3.81
C LEU A 40 4.55 -29.49 2.95
N ASN A 41 4.66 -29.21 1.66
CA ASN A 41 5.51 -29.96 0.73
C ASN A 41 6.95 -30.04 1.30
N LYS A 42 7.57 -31.24 1.23
CA LYS A 42 8.87 -31.59 1.84
C LYS A 42 10.07 -30.73 1.38
N ASP A 43 9.82 -29.77 0.50
CA ASP A 43 10.82 -28.92 -0.16
C ASP A 43 11.38 -27.78 0.72
N ILE A 44 10.84 -27.52 1.93
CA ILE A 44 11.52 -26.60 2.87
C ILE A 44 12.56 -27.40 3.68
N TYR A 45 13.78 -27.46 3.17
CA TYR A 45 14.93 -27.90 3.94
C TYR A 45 15.62 -26.69 4.59
N ILE A 46 15.32 -26.43 5.87
CA ILE A 46 16.02 -25.41 6.65
C ILE A 46 17.31 -26.06 7.16
N SER A 47 18.43 -25.78 6.50
CA SER A 47 19.75 -26.21 6.98
C SER A 47 20.13 -25.34 8.17
N ASN A 48 19.79 -25.78 9.38
CA ASN A 48 20.28 -25.15 10.60
C ASN A 48 21.45 -25.99 11.15
N LYS A 49 22.69 -25.52 10.96
CA LYS A 49 23.86 -26.08 11.67
C LYS A 49 23.85 -25.61 13.13
N GLN A 50 22.84 -25.96 13.91
CA GLN A 50 22.87 -25.94 15.38
C GLN A 50 21.67 -26.69 15.98
N SER A 51 21.99 -27.88 16.48
CA SER A 51 21.37 -28.75 17.50
C SER A 51 19.84 -28.90 17.67
N ALA A 52 19.53 -30.18 17.93
CA ALA A 52 18.32 -30.79 18.51
C ALA A 52 17.10 -30.99 17.60
N LYS A 53 16.88 -32.27 17.22
CA LYS A 53 15.74 -32.84 16.44
C LYS A 53 14.31 -32.41 16.87
N SER A 54 14.15 -31.70 17.98
CA SER A 54 12.86 -31.17 18.46
C SER A 54 12.60 -29.71 18.03
N SER A 55 13.63 -28.95 17.63
CA SER A 55 13.47 -27.55 17.16
C SER A 55 13.06 -27.49 15.68
N GLU A 56 13.60 -28.39 14.85
CA GLU A 56 13.35 -28.46 13.41
C GLU A 56 11.88 -28.71 13.06
N THR A 57 11.23 -29.64 13.77
CA THR A 57 9.80 -29.94 13.57
C THR A 57 8.91 -28.76 13.92
N ASN A 58 9.23 -28.02 14.99
CA ASN A 58 8.50 -26.82 15.37
C ASN A 58 8.61 -25.75 14.27
N PHE A 59 9.81 -25.41 13.79
CA PHE A 59 9.96 -24.39 12.75
C PHE A 59 9.22 -24.74 11.44
N LEU A 60 9.18 -26.02 11.06
CA LEU A 60 8.38 -26.48 9.93
C LEU A 60 6.87 -26.22 10.11
N TRP A 61 6.33 -26.46 11.31
CA TRP A 61 4.92 -26.17 11.63
C TRP A 61 4.61 -24.68 11.65
N TRP A 62 5.48 -23.89 12.29
CA TRP A 62 5.38 -22.44 12.31
C TRP A 62 5.39 -21.86 10.89
N GLY A 63 6.32 -22.32 10.05
CA GLY A 63 6.39 -21.89 8.66
C GLY A 63 5.12 -22.22 7.88
N SER A 64 4.57 -23.42 8.08
CA SER A 64 3.32 -23.83 7.44
C SER A 64 2.13 -22.97 7.84
N ASN A 65 1.98 -22.70 9.13
CA ASN A 65 0.89 -21.89 9.67
C ASN A 65 0.99 -20.43 9.19
N ILE A 66 2.20 -19.87 9.16
CA ILE A 66 2.44 -18.51 8.65
C ILE A 66 2.10 -18.44 7.16
N LEU A 67 2.62 -19.35 6.33
CA LEU A 67 2.34 -19.36 4.89
C LEU A 67 0.85 -19.52 4.59
N TRP A 68 0.18 -20.44 5.29
CA TRP A 68 -1.26 -20.63 5.14
C TRP A 68 -2.04 -19.36 5.49
N SER A 69 -1.66 -18.68 6.58
CA SER A 69 -2.30 -17.43 7.02
C SER A 69 -2.11 -16.31 6.00
N LEU A 70 -0.88 -16.13 5.49
CA LEU A 70 -0.58 -15.12 4.48
C LEU A 70 -1.28 -15.39 3.14
N LYS A 71 -1.41 -16.67 2.74
CA LYS A 71 -2.17 -17.07 1.54
C LYS A 71 -3.66 -16.78 1.67
N ASN A 72 -4.23 -16.96 2.86
CA ASN A 72 -5.66 -16.79 3.11
C ASN A 72 -6.04 -15.37 3.60
N TYR A 73 -5.09 -14.44 3.72
CA TYR A 73 -5.29 -13.08 4.23
C TYR A 73 -6.43 -12.31 3.54
N GLU A 74 -6.74 -12.64 2.28
CA GLU A 74 -7.84 -11.98 1.54
C GLU A 74 -9.23 -12.35 2.05
N LYS A 75 -9.39 -13.51 2.69
CA LYS A 75 -10.67 -14.00 3.19
C LYS A 75 -11.00 -13.24 4.47
N CYS A 76 -11.86 -12.23 4.36
CA CYS A 76 -12.32 -11.36 5.46
C CYS A 76 -12.86 -12.14 6.68
N GLU A 77 -13.26 -13.40 6.51
CA GLU A 77 -13.73 -14.28 7.59
C GLU A 77 -12.62 -14.67 8.58
N THR A 78 -11.36 -14.60 8.15
CA THR A 78 -10.21 -14.83 9.03
C THR A 78 -9.86 -13.54 9.75
N GLY A 79 -10.22 -13.44 11.04
CA GLY A 79 -9.99 -12.28 11.93
C GLY A 79 -8.52 -12.02 12.27
N LEU A 80 -7.60 -12.18 11.30
CA LEU A 80 -6.17 -11.94 11.48
C LEU A 80 -5.92 -10.43 11.64
N VAL A 81 -5.47 -10.04 12.82
CA VAL A 81 -5.00 -8.69 13.07
C VAL A 81 -3.64 -8.53 12.41
N LEU A 82 -3.58 -7.78 11.31
CA LEU A 82 -2.36 -7.59 10.52
C LEU A 82 -1.16 -7.15 11.37
N TRP A 83 -1.36 -6.24 12.32
CA TRP A 83 -0.26 -5.75 13.16
C TRP A 83 0.33 -6.82 14.08
N ASP A 84 -0.49 -7.75 14.56
CA ASP A 84 -0.02 -8.88 15.37
C ASP A 84 0.83 -9.82 14.52
N VAL A 85 0.42 -10.05 13.27
CA VAL A 85 1.23 -10.81 12.29
C VAL A 85 2.56 -10.11 12.04
N ILE A 86 2.57 -8.80 11.79
CA ILE A 86 3.81 -8.05 11.57
C ILE A 86 4.71 -8.07 12.81
N ALA A 87 4.16 -7.93 14.02
CA ALA A 87 4.93 -8.01 15.25
C ALA A 87 5.56 -9.40 15.44
N ALA A 88 4.81 -10.47 15.18
CA ALA A 88 5.32 -11.84 15.24
C ALA A 88 6.44 -12.07 14.21
N LEU A 89 6.25 -11.61 12.96
CA LEU A 89 7.29 -11.71 11.93
C LEU A 89 8.54 -10.89 12.29
N GLN A 90 8.39 -9.73 12.92
CA GLN A 90 9.53 -8.94 13.40
C GLN A 90 10.30 -9.64 14.51
N VAL A 91 9.61 -10.34 15.43
CA VAL A 91 10.26 -11.16 16.45
C VAL A 91 11.04 -12.30 15.79
N LEU A 92 10.43 -12.98 14.81
CA LEU A 92 11.09 -14.04 14.03
C LEU A 92 12.30 -13.52 13.24
N MET A 93 12.23 -12.31 12.69
CA MET A 93 13.36 -11.69 11.98
C MET A 93 14.55 -11.49 12.94
N LYS A 94 14.30 -11.18 14.21
CA LYS A 94 15.34 -11.04 15.23
C LYS A 94 15.85 -12.38 15.75
N SER A 95 14.97 -13.36 15.95
CA SER A 95 15.32 -14.63 16.60
C SER A 95 15.79 -15.72 15.64
N ALA A 96 15.31 -15.71 14.39
CA ALA A 96 15.57 -16.73 13.37
C ALA A 96 15.52 -16.12 11.95
N PRO A 97 16.41 -15.17 11.61
CA PRO A 97 16.38 -14.43 10.34
C PRO A 97 16.43 -15.34 9.11
N ALA A 98 17.35 -16.31 9.06
CA ALA A 98 17.49 -17.20 7.90
C ALA A 98 16.24 -18.07 7.64
N PHE A 99 15.55 -18.47 8.71
CA PHE A 99 14.28 -19.18 8.62
C PHE A 99 13.21 -18.27 8.01
N LEU A 100 13.08 -17.04 8.54
CA LEU A 100 12.08 -16.10 8.06
C LEU A 100 12.36 -15.65 6.62
N GLU A 101 13.60 -15.39 6.25
CA GLU A 101 14.00 -15.10 4.87
C GLU A 101 13.53 -16.20 3.94
N THR A 102 13.92 -17.45 4.21
CA THR A 102 13.50 -18.62 3.39
C THR A 102 11.98 -18.71 3.28
N LEU A 103 11.28 -18.47 4.39
CA LEU A 103 9.83 -18.49 4.44
C LEU A 103 9.19 -17.39 3.59
N MET A 104 9.70 -16.16 3.69
CA MET A 104 9.19 -15.02 2.93
C MET A 104 9.53 -15.16 1.45
N HIS A 105 10.72 -15.64 1.09
CA HIS A 105 11.06 -15.99 -0.29
C HIS A 105 10.05 -16.98 -0.87
N LYS A 106 9.74 -18.06 -0.15
CA LYS A 106 8.73 -19.03 -0.59
C LYS A 106 7.35 -18.40 -0.74
N TRP A 107 6.92 -17.58 0.23
CA TRP A 107 5.64 -16.89 0.15
C TRP A 107 5.54 -16.01 -1.10
N VAL A 108 6.60 -15.25 -1.41
CA VAL A 108 6.63 -14.38 -2.58
C VAL A 108 6.69 -15.19 -3.88
N THR A 109 7.44 -16.28 -3.94
CA THR A 109 7.41 -17.19 -5.10
C THR A 109 5.99 -17.74 -5.31
N ASP A 110 5.31 -18.17 -4.24
CA ASP A 110 3.92 -18.66 -4.30
C ASP A 110 2.92 -17.55 -4.66
N LEU A 111 3.25 -16.27 -4.39
CA LEU A 111 2.41 -15.13 -4.72
C LEU A 111 2.36 -14.86 -6.23
N PHE A 112 3.46 -15.12 -6.94
CA PHE A 112 3.63 -14.84 -8.37
C PHE A 112 3.62 -16.09 -9.25
N SER A 113 3.69 -17.28 -8.67
CA SER A 113 3.56 -18.53 -9.42
C SER A 113 2.08 -18.82 -9.63
N ASP A 114 1.64 -18.81 -10.88
CA ASP A 114 0.44 -19.55 -11.25
C ASP A 114 0.72 -21.05 -11.02
N ASP A 115 -0.33 -21.86 -10.77
CA ASP A 115 -0.23 -23.29 -10.35
C ASP A 115 0.63 -24.20 -11.26
N GLN A 116 1.19 -23.69 -12.37
CA GLN A 116 1.94 -24.45 -13.37
C GLN A 116 3.41 -24.05 -13.60
N GLN A 117 3.92 -22.90 -13.11
CA GLN A 117 5.33 -22.52 -13.32
C GLN A 117 5.98 -21.92 -12.06
N ARG A 118 6.96 -22.66 -11.50
CA ARG A 118 7.82 -22.16 -10.42
C ARG A 118 8.74 -21.05 -10.97
N VAL A 119 8.57 -19.83 -10.48
CA VAL A 119 9.42 -18.67 -10.84
C VAL A 119 10.73 -18.72 -10.04
N SER A 120 11.89 -18.53 -10.69
CA SER A 120 13.20 -18.46 -10.02
C SER A 120 13.38 -17.13 -9.26
N ILE A 121 14.25 -17.12 -8.24
CA ILE A 121 14.54 -15.91 -7.43
C ILE A 121 15.14 -14.79 -8.30
N ASP A 122 16.00 -15.13 -9.26
CA ASP A 122 16.60 -14.14 -10.17
C ASP A 122 15.55 -13.48 -11.09
N ALA A 123 14.50 -14.22 -11.48
CA ALA A 123 13.37 -13.67 -12.22
C ALA A 123 12.47 -12.78 -11.34
N LEU A 124 12.45 -13.02 -10.02
CA LEU A 124 11.73 -12.22 -9.04
C LEU A 124 12.36 -10.83 -8.85
N CYS A 125 13.70 -10.74 -8.89
CA CYS A 125 14.45 -9.48 -8.83
C CYS A 125 14.09 -8.54 -9.99
N GLN A 126 13.76 -9.12 -11.15
CA GLN A 126 13.30 -8.41 -12.36
C GLN A 126 11.77 -8.45 -12.49
N CYS A 127 11.05 -8.33 -11.37
CA CYS A 127 9.61 -8.53 -11.30
C CYS A 127 8.89 -7.89 -12.50
N ARG A 128 8.39 -8.75 -13.39
CA ARG A 128 7.74 -8.29 -14.63
C ARG A 128 6.41 -7.64 -14.26
N LYS A 129 6.11 -6.51 -14.87
CA LYS A 129 4.82 -5.80 -14.73
C LYS A 129 3.62 -6.75 -14.88
N ASP A 130 3.74 -7.71 -15.79
CA ASP A 130 2.71 -8.73 -16.06
C ASP A 130 2.43 -9.60 -14.82
N MET A 131 3.45 -9.96 -14.02
CA MET A 131 3.29 -10.79 -12.82
C MET A 131 2.55 -10.02 -11.71
N MET A 132 2.97 -8.78 -11.44
CA MET A 132 2.34 -7.92 -10.43
C MET A 132 0.88 -7.60 -10.78
N SER A 133 0.60 -7.46 -12.07
CA SER A 133 -0.75 -7.15 -12.56
C SER A 133 -1.79 -8.24 -12.21
N ASN A 134 -1.38 -9.51 -12.11
CA ASN A 134 -2.28 -10.62 -11.77
C ASN A 134 -2.54 -10.76 -10.26
N VAL A 135 -1.73 -10.11 -9.42
CA VAL A 135 -1.88 -10.17 -7.96
C VAL A 135 -2.96 -9.18 -7.50
N SER A 136 -3.74 -9.52 -6.48
CA SER A 136 -4.74 -8.59 -5.94
C SER A 136 -4.12 -7.38 -5.25
N SER A 137 -4.88 -6.28 -5.17
CA SER A 137 -4.44 -5.09 -4.44
C SER A 137 -4.15 -5.40 -2.97
N ARG A 138 -4.97 -6.21 -2.29
CA ARG A 138 -4.75 -6.58 -0.88
C ARG A 138 -3.44 -7.33 -0.67
N LYS A 139 -3.10 -8.26 -1.57
CA LYS A 139 -1.84 -9.00 -1.49
C LYS A 139 -0.62 -8.11 -1.75
N LEU A 140 -0.72 -7.19 -2.72
CA LEU A 140 0.32 -6.17 -2.96
C LEU A 140 0.50 -5.24 -1.77
N HIS A 141 -0.59 -4.84 -1.10
CA HIS A 141 -0.54 -4.06 0.13
C HIS A 141 0.18 -4.82 1.25
N LEU A 142 -0.16 -6.10 1.46
CA LEU A 142 0.49 -6.96 2.44
C LEU A 142 1.99 -7.12 2.14
N LEU A 143 2.35 -7.34 0.86
CA LEU A 143 3.73 -7.39 0.41
C LEU A 143 4.48 -6.11 0.78
N ASN A 144 3.90 -4.95 0.51
CA ASN A 144 4.54 -3.66 0.84
C ASN A 144 4.77 -3.49 2.34
N ILE A 145 3.82 -3.92 3.17
CA ILE A 145 3.97 -3.86 4.63
C ILE A 145 5.09 -4.80 5.10
N ILE A 146 5.13 -6.04 4.60
CA ILE A 146 6.16 -7.02 4.95
C ILE A 146 7.54 -6.50 4.51
N CYS A 147 7.67 -5.99 3.29
CA CYS A 147 8.91 -5.37 2.82
C CYS A 147 9.34 -4.24 3.77
N ARG A 148 8.46 -3.27 4.05
CA ARG A 148 8.82 -2.07 4.85
C ARG A 148 9.07 -2.36 6.34
N LYS A 149 8.28 -3.26 6.94
CA LYS A 149 8.26 -3.44 8.40
C LYS A 149 9.00 -4.68 8.88
N VAL A 150 9.23 -5.66 8.02
CA VAL A 150 9.90 -6.92 8.38
C VAL A 150 11.24 -7.02 7.67
N MET A 151 11.27 -6.98 6.34
CA MET A 151 12.47 -7.33 5.56
C MET A 151 13.48 -6.19 5.40
N LEU A 152 13.02 -4.94 5.22
CA LEU A 152 13.85 -3.75 5.01
C LEU A 152 14.02 -2.91 6.28
N ARG A 153 13.50 -3.35 7.41
CA ARG A 153 13.63 -2.60 8.66
C ARG A 153 15.07 -2.73 9.13
N ASP A 154 15.79 -1.60 9.22
CA ASP A 154 17.15 -1.58 9.75
C ASP A 154 17.23 -2.33 11.09
N PRO A 155 17.94 -3.48 11.15
CA PRO A 155 18.45 -3.94 12.42
C PRO A 155 19.49 -2.90 12.81
N ALA A 156 19.33 -2.28 13.98
CA ALA A 156 20.29 -1.31 14.49
C ALA A 156 21.71 -1.91 14.42
N GLY A 157 22.51 -1.49 13.43
CA GLY A 157 23.96 -1.57 13.46
C GLY A 157 24.69 -2.76 12.81
N GLU A 158 24.11 -3.56 11.91
CA GLU A 158 24.90 -4.60 11.21
C GLU A 158 24.74 -4.55 9.69
N ASN A 159 25.89 -4.51 8.99
CA ASN A 159 26.04 -4.56 7.53
C ASN A 159 25.31 -5.77 6.95
N GLY A 160 24.04 -5.59 6.60
CA GLY A 160 23.22 -6.60 5.96
C GLY A 160 23.76 -6.95 4.56
N ASN A 161 23.64 -8.23 4.21
CA ASN A 161 23.97 -8.75 2.88
C ASN A 161 23.21 -7.94 1.80
N SER A 162 23.95 -7.23 0.94
CA SER A 162 23.38 -6.23 0.03
C SER A 162 22.34 -6.82 -0.92
N THR A 163 22.53 -8.06 -1.36
CA THR A 163 21.70 -8.72 -2.38
C THR A 163 20.26 -9.04 -1.92
N SER A 164 20.06 -9.46 -0.67
CA SER A 164 18.72 -9.69 -0.12
C SER A 164 17.95 -8.37 0.03
N THR A 165 18.64 -7.35 0.54
CA THR A 165 18.09 -5.99 0.69
C THR A 165 17.68 -5.39 -0.66
N ASP A 166 18.48 -5.62 -1.70
CA ASP A 166 18.20 -5.18 -3.07
C ASP A 166 16.93 -5.84 -3.64
N LEU A 167 16.73 -7.14 -3.40
CA LEU A 167 15.51 -7.84 -3.82
C LEU A 167 14.26 -7.24 -3.17
N TRP A 168 14.24 -7.13 -1.84
CA TRP A 168 13.07 -6.63 -1.11
C TRP A 168 12.76 -5.17 -1.46
N SER A 169 13.80 -4.37 -1.70
CA SER A 169 13.66 -2.99 -2.19
C SER A 169 13.08 -2.95 -3.60
N SER A 170 13.56 -3.79 -4.51
CA SER A 170 13.04 -3.92 -5.88
C SER A 170 11.57 -4.36 -5.90
N LEU A 171 11.21 -5.35 -5.07
CA LEU A 171 9.83 -5.81 -4.91
C LEU A 171 8.90 -4.71 -4.40
N LEU A 172 9.35 -3.97 -3.37
CA LEU A 172 8.58 -2.84 -2.82
C LEU A 172 8.35 -1.77 -3.89
N LEU A 173 9.39 -1.35 -4.61
CA LEU A 173 9.30 -0.35 -5.66
C LEU A 173 8.38 -0.80 -6.82
N SER A 174 8.47 -2.08 -7.20
CA SER A 174 7.65 -2.67 -8.27
C SER A 174 6.18 -2.76 -7.88
N SER A 175 5.90 -3.20 -6.66
CA SER A 175 4.55 -3.30 -6.10
C SER A 175 3.91 -1.91 -5.90
N GLU A 176 4.66 -0.91 -5.41
CA GLU A 176 4.17 0.46 -5.30
C GLU A 176 3.94 1.12 -6.65
N ARG A 177 4.78 0.83 -7.65
CA ARG A 177 4.55 1.25 -9.03
C ARG A 177 3.25 0.65 -9.56
N GLU A 178 3.05 -0.66 -9.42
CA GLU A 178 1.82 -1.32 -9.87
C GLU A 178 0.58 -0.72 -9.19
N LEU A 179 0.58 -0.61 -7.86
CA LEU A 179 -0.53 0.00 -7.12
C LEU A 179 -0.81 1.45 -7.55
N ARG A 180 0.24 2.22 -7.89
CA ARG A 180 0.11 3.58 -8.42
C ARG A 180 -0.50 3.56 -9.83
N GLU A 181 -0.07 2.66 -10.71
CA GLU A 181 -0.68 2.49 -12.03
C GLU A 181 -2.15 2.10 -11.94
N ARG A 182 -2.51 1.19 -11.02
CA ARG A 182 -3.92 0.84 -10.74
C ARG A 182 -4.72 2.03 -10.26
N LEU A 183 -4.17 2.84 -9.35
CA LEU A 183 -4.83 4.02 -8.82
C LEU A 183 -5.13 5.04 -9.92
N VAL A 184 -4.15 5.29 -10.79
CA VAL A 184 -4.32 6.22 -11.92
C VAL A 184 -5.31 5.67 -12.93
N ALA A 185 -5.20 4.37 -13.28
CA ALA A 185 -6.12 3.70 -14.19
C ALA A 185 -7.57 3.77 -13.67
N PHE A 186 -7.77 3.45 -12.39
CA PHE A 186 -9.06 3.51 -11.71
C PHE A 186 -9.64 4.93 -11.73
N THR A 187 -8.81 5.93 -11.46
CA THR A 187 -9.24 7.33 -11.48
C THR A 187 -9.65 7.78 -12.89
N PHE A 188 -8.88 7.42 -13.93
CA PHE A 188 -9.23 7.73 -15.32
C PHE A 188 -10.49 6.99 -15.76
N ALA A 189 -10.64 5.72 -15.40
CA ALA A 189 -11.84 4.94 -15.69
C ALA A 189 -13.08 5.54 -15.01
N ALA A 190 -12.96 6.01 -13.77
CA ALA A 190 -14.02 6.73 -13.07
C ALA A 190 -14.44 8.02 -13.82
N VAL A 191 -13.48 8.80 -14.34
CA VAL A 191 -13.77 9.99 -15.16
C VAL A 191 -14.51 9.61 -16.44
N LEU A 192 -14.04 8.60 -17.17
CA LEU A 192 -14.69 8.16 -18.42
C LEU A 192 -16.10 7.63 -18.17
N ASN A 193 -16.31 6.90 -17.08
CA ASN A 193 -17.62 6.44 -16.65
C ASN A 193 -18.55 7.61 -16.33
N ARG A 194 -18.15 8.55 -15.48
CA ARG A 194 -18.96 9.74 -15.16
C ARG A 194 -19.36 10.51 -16.42
N LYS A 195 -18.46 10.65 -17.40
CA LYS A 195 -18.79 11.27 -18.69
C LYS A 195 -19.90 10.51 -19.43
N SER A 196 -19.83 9.18 -19.46
CA SER A 196 -20.86 8.33 -20.08
C SER A 196 -22.23 8.55 -19.43
N TYR A 197 -22.28 8.65 -18.10
CA TYR A 197 -23.50 8.97 -17.34
C TYR A 197 -24.08 10.34 -17.69
N PHE A 198 -23.24 11.38 -17.69
CA PHE A 198 -23.68 12.71 -18.10
C PHE A 198 -24.27 12.74 -19.52
N LEU A 199 -23.72 11.94 -20.45
CA LEU A 199 -24.26 11.81 -21.80
C LEU A 199 -25.59 11.05 -21.85
N LYS A 200 -25.82 10.11 -20.93
CA LYS A 200 -27.05 9.31 -20.82
C LYS A 200 -28.17 10.01 -20.02
N GLY A 201 -27.90 11.19 -19.46
CA GLY A 201 -28.87 11.93 -18.64
C GLY A 201 -29.17 11.29 -17.28
N THR A 202 -28.33 10.35 -16.83
CA THR A 202 -28.49 9.65 -15.55
C THR A 202 -27.72 10.35 -14.43
N CYS A 203 -28.30 10.34 -13.22
CA CYS A 203 -27.73 11.02 -12.07
C CYS A 203 -26.51 10.27 -11.49
N ALA A 204 -25.39 10.97 -11.29
CA ALA A 204 -24.15 10.43 -10.72
C ALA A 204 -23.99 10.73 -9.21
N GLU A 205 -25.08 11.05 -8.51
CA GLU A 205 -25.08 11.55 -7.12
C GLU A 205 -24.38 10.63 -6.10
N ASN A 206 -24.29 9.33 -6.38
CA ASN A 206 -23.65 8.35 -5.48
C ASN A 206 -22.27 7.88 -5.95
N MET A 207 -21.74 8.43 -7.04
CA MET A 207 -20.44 8.05 -7.56
C MET A 207 -19.32 8.86 -6.92
N TRP A 208 -18.25 8.17 -6.52
CA TRP A 208 -17.00 8.80 -6.11
C TRP A 208 -16.52 9.83 -7.14
N PHE A 209 -16.02 10.96 -6.63
CA PHE A 209 -15.58 12.09 -7.45
C PHE A 209 -14.05 12.07 -7.64
N PRO A 210 -13.55 11.89 -8.87
CA PRO A 210 -12.12 11.85 -9.15
C PRO A 210 -11.44 13.20 -8.89
N VAL A 211 -10.33 13.19 -8.13
CA VAL A 211 -9.53 14.39 -7.82
C VAL A 211 -8.08 14.16 -8.23
N GLY A 212 -7.41 15.22 -8.71
CA GLY A 212 -5.99 15.17 -9.07
C GLY A 212 -5.69 14.57 -10.44
N VAL A 213 -6.70 14.53 -11.31
CA VAL A 213 -6.60 13.95 -12.66
C VAL A 213 -5.50 14.62 -13.50
N ALA A 214 -5.29 15.93 -13.32
CA ALA A 214 -4.21 16.65 -14.00
C ALA A 214 -2.82 16.18 -13.53
N GLN A 215 -2.61 16.06 -12.22
CA GLN A 215 -1.35 15.59 -11.61
C GLN A 215 -1.05 14.14 -12.01
N MET A 216 -2.06 13.26 -11.97
CA MET A 216 -1.92 11.88 -12.43
C MET A 216 -1.56 11.79 -13.92
N ARG A 217 -2.08 12.68 -14.77
CA ARG A 217 -1.67 12.74 -16.18
C ARG A 217 -0.24 13.21 -16.35
N SER A 218 0.20 14.19 -15.57
CA SER A 218 1.61 14.61 -15.53
C SER A 218 2.51 13.44 -15.13
N TRP A 219 2.12 12.67 -14.10
CA TRP A 219 2.84 11.47 -13.67
C TRP A 219 2.97 10.43 -14.79
N VAL A 220 1.89 10.14 -15.53
CA VAL A 220 1.93 9.23 -16.69
C VAL A 220 2.87 9.74 -17.79
N SER A 221 2.88 11.05 -18.03
CA SER A 221 3.76 11.67 -19.03
C SER A 221 5.24 11.54 -18.64
N MET A 222 5.57 11.83 -17.38
CA MET A 222 6.93 11.69 -16.85
C MET A 222 7.44 10.25 -16.85
N ASN A 223 6.53 9.28 -16.69
CA ASN A 223 6.86 7.86 -16.63
C ASN A 223 6.51 7.12 -17.93
N SER A 224 6.42 7.81 -19.07
CA SER A 224 5.90 7.27 -20.33
C SER A 224 6.59 5.97 -20.80
N GLY A 225 7.91 5.86 -20.68
CA GLY A 225 8.66 4.63 -21.01
C GLY A 225 8.49 3.51 -19.98
N GLY A 226 7.99 3.83 -18.79
CA GLY A 226 7.95 2.94 -17.63
C GLY A 226 6.56 2.51 -17.18
N VAL A 227 5.46 3.01 -17.75
CA VAL A 227 4.07 2.62 -17.44
C VAL A 227 3.46 1.69 -18.48
N HIS A 228 2.33 1.03 -18.17
CA HIS A 228 1.59 0.21 -19.13
C HIS A 228 1.07 1.02 -20.34
N ASN A 229 1.04 0.38 -21.51
CA ASN A 229 0.57 0.99 -22.76
C ASN A 229 -0.91 1.40 -22.66
N GLN A 230 -1.71 0.55 -22.01
CA GLN A 230 -3.13 0.77 -21.71
C GLN A 230 -3.33 2.05 -20.90
N LEU A 231 -2.48 2.29 -19.89
CA LEU A 231 -2.53 3.50 -19.08
C LEU A 231 -2.21 4.76 -19.89
N ARG A 232 -1.27 4.67 -20.84
CA ARG A 232 -0.98 5.77 -21.77
C ARG A 232 -2.16 6.05 -22.72
N SER A 233 -2.82 5.00 -23.19
CA SER A 233 -4.04 5.11 -24.01
C SER A 233 -5.17 5.78 -23.23
N LEU A 234 -5.39 5.39 -21.97
CA LEU A 234 -6.35 6.04 -21.08
C LEU A 234 -6.00 7.53 -20.87
N SER A 235 -4.75 7.85 -20.55
CA SER A 235 -4.30 9.25 -20.40
C SER A 235 -4.54 10.09 -21.65
N SER A 236 -4.31 9.52 -22.83
CA SER A 236 -4.58 10.16 -24.13
C SER A 236 -6.08 10.37 -24.36
N THR A 237 -6.91 9.41 -23.94
CA THR A 237 -8.37 9.52 -24.00
C THR A 237 -8.89 10.63 -23.07
N ILE A 238 -8.35 10.73 -21.85
CA ILE A 238 -8.64 11.83 -20.93
C ILE A 238 -8.20 13.18 -21.54
N LYS A 239 -7.02 13.24 -22.18
CA LYS A 239 -6.55 14.45 -22.90
C LYS A 239 -7.55 14.93 -23.95
N ARG A 240 -8.10 13.99 -24.72
CA ARG A 240 -9.06 14.26 -25.81
C ARG A 240 -10.41 14.78 -25.32
N LEU A 241 -10.71 14.70 -24.02
CA LEU A 241 -11.90 15.34 -23.46
C LEU A 241 -11.85 16.87 -23.60
N GLY A 242 -10.66 17.47 -23.57
CA GLY A 242 -10.48 18.92 -23.67
C GLY A 242 -11.20 19.63 -22.53
N SER A 243 -11.88 20.74 -22.83
CA SER A 243 -12.64 21.52 -21.84
C SER A 243 -13.78 20.75 -21.17
N ARG A 244 -14.30 19.70 -21.81
CA ARG A 244 -15.39 18.85 -21.28
C ARG A 244 -14.99 18.07 -20.03
N ILE A 245 -13.70 17.99 -19.70
CA ILE A 245 -13.25 17.32 -18.48
C ILE A 245 -13.72 18.03 -17.20
N ASN A 246 -13.85 19.36 -17.25
CA ASN A 246 -14.21 20.20 -16.10
C ASN A 246 -15.65 19.96 -15.63
N SER A 247 -16.53 19.43 -16.48
CA SER A 247 -17.89 19.05 -16.09
C SER A 247 -17.97 17.67 -15.43
N VAL A 248 -16.86 16.91 -15.40
CA VAL A 248 -16.85 15.50 -15.00
C VAL A 248 -15.97 15.25 -13.77
N CYS A 249 -14.88 16.00 -13.63
CA CYS A 249 -13.98 15.96 -12.48
C CYS A 249 -13.30 17.31 -12.24
N GLU A 250 -12.64 17.46 -11.09
CA GLU A 250 -11.78 18.62 -10.86
C GLU A 250 -10.48 18.46 -11.67
N TYR A 251 -10.26 19.38 -12.61
CA TYR A 251 -9.09 19.39 -13.48
C TYR A 251 -8.34 20.72 -13.39
N SER A 252 -7.42 20.81 -12.43
CA SER A 252 -6.46 21.92 -12.33
C SER A 252 -5.03 21.39 -12.31
N ALA A 253 -4.23 21.77 -13.31
CA ALA A 253 -2.81 21.44 -13.37
C ALA A 253 -1.94 22.43 -12.58
N LYS A 254 -2.47 23.62 -12.27
CA LYS A 254 -1.73 24.67 -11.57
C LYS A 254 -1.87 24.46 -10.08
N GLU A 255 -0.74 24.38 -9.40
CA GLU A 255 -0.64 24.28 -7.95
C GLU A 255 0.26 25.41 -7.46
N THR A 256 -0.04 25.96 -6.28
CA THR A 256 0.74 27.01 -5.64
C THR A 256 1.12 26.59 -4.24
N CYS A 257 2.24 27.11 -3.74
CA CYS A 257 2.71 26.87 -2.39
C CYS A 257 1.80 27.59 -1.38
N ALA A 258 1.34 26.88 -0.35
CA ALA A 258 0.53 27.46 0.71
C ALA A 258 1.28 28.49 1.57
N TYR A 259 2.62 28.44 1.59
CA TYR A 259 3.45 29.30 2.45
C TYR A 259 3.89 30.60 1.75
N CYS A 260 4.29 30.53 0.48
CA CYS A 260 4.81 31.69 -0.26
C CYS A 260 4.06 32.01 -1.55
N SER A 261 2.97 31.29 -1.86
CA SER A 261 2.16 31.45 -3.08
C SER A 261 2.89 31.21 -4.41
N ALA A 262 4.18 30.85 -4.38
CA ALA A 262 4.96 30.54 -5.57
C ALA A 262 4.37 29.32 -6.33
N PRO A 263 4.53 29.25 -7.66
CA PRO A 263 4.08 28.11 -8.44
C PRO A 263 4.79 26.83 -8.01
N VAL A 264 4.08 25.70 -8.05
CA VAL A 264 4.61 24.38 -7.75
C VAL A 264 4.44 23.50 -8.97
N HIS A 265 5.55 23.10 -9.58
CA HIS A 265 5.54 22.20 -10.72
C HIS A 265 5.42 20.74 -10.25
N PHE A 266 4.85 19.90 -11.11
CA PHE A 266 4.74 18.47 -10.84
C PHE A 266 6.07 17.78 -11.19
N GLU A 267 6.85 17.45 -10.18
CA GLU A 267 8.16 16.78 -10.32
C GLU A 267 8.16 15.36 -9.74
N SER A 268 7.40 15.15 -8.67
CA SER A 268 7.31 13.86 -7.96
C SER A 268 5.86 13.66 -7.48
N PRO A 269 5.38 12.40 -7.40
CA PRO A 269 4.03 12.09 -6.93
C PRO A 269 3.87 12.22 -5.40
N ASP A 270 4.96 12.23 -4.63
CA ASP A 270 4.91 12.13 -3.17
C ASP A 270 5.35 13.42 -2.48
N ILE A 271 6.33 14.13 -3.05
CA ILE A 271 6.90 15.36 -2.51
C ILE A 271 6.91 16.43 -3.61
N ALA A 272 6.73 17.69 -3.24
CA ALA A 272 6.93 18.83 -4.12
C ALA A 272 7.82 19.89 -3.45
N LEU A 273 8.49 20.68 -4.29
CA LEU A 273 9.23 21.86 -3.88
C LEU A 273 8.59 23.07 -4.55
N CYS A 274 8.41 24.17 -3.82
CA CYS A 274 7.95 25.41 -4.47
C CYS A 274 9.02 25.96 -5.41
N GLY A 275 8.59 26.48 -6.56
CA GLY A 275 9.45 27.17 -7.50
C GLY A 275 9.77 28.60 -7.05
N SER A 276 10.45 29.33 -7.92
CA SER A 276 10.55 30.78 -7.82
C SER A 276 9.39 31.45 -8.55
N VAL A 277 9.06 32.67 -8.12
CA VAL A 277 8.16 33.55 -8.89
C VAL A 277 8.86 34.03 -10.17
N ASP A 278 10.18 34.16 -10.15
CA ASP A 278 11.02 34.46 -11.31
C ASP A 278 11.79 33.21 -11.75
N PRO A 279 11.54 32.65 -12.95
CA PRO A 279 12.21 31.43 -13.43
C PRO A 279 13.73 31.59 -13.62
N THR A 280 14.27 32.82 -13.58
CA THR A 280 15.71 33.10 -13.68
C THR A 280 16.43 33.08 -12.33
N ILE A 281 15.69 33.09 -11.22
CA ILE A 281 16.23 33.12 -9.86
C ILE A 281 15.92 31.78 -9.20
N VAL A 282 16.95 30.98 -8.90
CA VAL A 282 16.77 29.79 -8.05
C VAL A 282 16.61 30.28 -6.60
N PRO A 283 15.48 30.01 -5.92
CA PRO A 283 15.32 30.42 -4.53
C PRO A 283 16.36 29.73 -3.66
N THR A 284 16.97 30.47 -2.75
CA THR A 284 17.96 29.94 -1.81
C THR A 284 17.36 28.88 -0.89
N GLU A 285 16.07 29.00 -0.57
CA GLU A 285 15.29 28.02 0.17
C GLU A 285 13.94 27.75 -0.52
N ARG A 286 13.59 26.46 -0.66
CA ARG A 286 12.32 26.01 -1.23
C ARG A 286 11.52 25.26 -0.18
N HIS A 287 10.25 25.61 -0.01
CA HIS A 287 9.34 24.90 0.88
C HIS A 287 9.10 23.48 0.37
N LYS A 288 9.34 22.48 1.23
CA LYS A 288 8.99 21.08 0.99
C LYS A 288 7.52 20.86 1.33
N LEU A 289 6.76 20.39 0.35
CA LEU A 289 5.33 20.14 0.44
C LEU A 289 5.06 18.65 0.23
N SER A 290 4.08 18.09 0.96
CA SER A 290 3.64 16.71 0.76
C SER A 290 2.51 16.66 -0.28
N ARG A 291 2.52 15.61 -1.10
CA ARG A 291 1.42 15.28 -1.99
C ARG A 291 0.57 14.17 -1.42
N CYS A 292 -0.71 14.23 -1.71
CA CYS A 292 -1.68 13.21 -1.36
C CYS A 292 -1.39 11.93 -2.15
N ALA A 293 -1.08 10.83 -1.48
CA ALA A 293 -0.81 9.53 -2.10
C ALA A 293 -1.95 9.01 -2.98
N ALA A 294 -3.18 9.47 -2.75
CA ALA A 294 -4.37 9.07 -3.52
C ALA A 294 -4.65 9.95 -4.75
N SER A 295 -4.38 11.26 -4.68
CA SER A 295 -4.71 12.21 -5.76
C SER A 295 -3.48 12.83 -6.44
N MET A 296 -2.29 12.65 -5.87
CA MET A 296 -1.03 13.31 -6.24
C MET A 296 -1.06 14.84 -6.18
N ARG A 297 -2.13 15.45 -5.65
CA ARG A 297 -2.20 16.89 -5.40
C ARG A 297 -1.44 17.27 -4.14
N LEU A 298 -1.02 18.53 -4.04
CA LEU A 298 -0.55 19.07 -2.76
C LEU A 298 -1.62 18.85 -1.67
N CYS A 299 -1.18 18.32 -0.54
CA CYS A 299 -2.03 18.23 0.64
C CYS A 299 -2.38 19.63 1.14
N SER A 300 -3.60 19.78 1.65
CA SER A 300 -4.00 21.00 2.35
C SER A 300 -3.15 21.18 3.61
N VAL A 301 -2.72 22.40 3.88
CA VAL A 301 -2.09 22.79 5.16
C VAL A 301 -3.16 23.24 6.17
N LEU A 302 -4.37 23.55 5.70
CA LEU A 302 -5.47 24.09 6.50
C LEU A 302 -6.47 23.04 6.96
N GLU A 303 -6.54 21.90 6.27
CA GLU A 303 -7.49 20.82 6.57
C GLU A 303 -6.77 19.62 7.22
N PRO A 304 -7.42 18.91 8.15
CA PRO A 304 -6.85 17.70 8.74
C PRO A 304 -6.57 16.64 7.68
N THR A 305 -5.29 16.35 7.46
CA THR A 305 -4.85 15.30 6.55
C THR A 305 -4.68 13.97 7.27
N TRP A 306 -4.84 12.89 6.50
CA TRP A 306 -4.56 11.55 6.96
C TRP A 306 -3.09 11.20 6.71
N TYR A 307 -2.51 10.34 7.53
CA TYR A 307 -1.18 9.78 7.31
C TYR A 307 -1.15 8.28 7.54
N CYS A 308 -0.24 7.61 6.85
CA CYS A 308 0.00 6.19 6.99
C CYS A 308 1.15 5.93 7.96
N VAL A 309 0.89 5.26 9.08
CA VAL A 309 1.94 4.81 10.02
C VAL A 309 2.93 3.80 9.42
N CYS A 310 2.56 3.17 8.30
CA CYS A 310 3.42 2.20 7.64
C CYS A 310 4.48 2.88 6.76
N CYS A 311 4.04 3.70 5.79
CA CYS A 311 4.91 4.32 4.79
C CYS A 311 5.18 5.81 5.00
N GLY A 312 4.52 6.46 5.97
CA GLY A 312 4.60 7.92 6.18
C GLY A 312 3.84 8.75 5.14
N GLY A 313 3.19 8.12 4.17
CA GLY A 313 2.46 8.81 3.10
C GLY A 313 1.26 9.58 3.62
N MET A 314 1.07 10.80 3.08
CA MET A 314 -0.05 11.68 3.40
C MET A 314 -1.22 11.44 2.45
N VAL A 315 -2.46 11.55 2.93
CA VAL A 315 -3.67 11.40 2.13
C VAL A 315 -4.66 12.49 2.54
N ASP A 316 -5.03 13.34 1.59
CA ASP A 316 -6.09 14.34 1.76
C ASP A 316 -7.44 13.82 1.23
N LYS A 317 -7.43 13.19 0.04
CA LYS A 317 -8.62 12.64 -0.61
C LYS A 317 -8.64 11.13 -0.53
N LEU A 318 -9.73 10.55 -0.05
CA LEU A 318 -9.88 9.11 0.14
C LEU A 318 -10.30 8.40 -1.15
N VAL A 319 -9.94 7.12 -1.26
CA VAL A 319 -10.24 6.26 -2.40
C VAL A 319 -11.36 5.29 -2.02
N PRO A 320 -12.26 4.90 -2.95
CA PRO A 320 -13.31 3.91 -2.72
C PRO A 320 -12.78 2.55 -2.25
N GLU A 321 -13.56 1.84 -1.44
CA GLU A 321 -13.21 0.50 -0.95
C GLU A 321 -12.85 -0.49 -2.07
N THR A 322 -13.52 -0.38 -3.20
CA THR A 322 -13.35 -1.23 -4.39
C THR A 322 -11.94 -1.23 -4.94
N TYR A 323 -11.19 -0.12 -4.80
CA TYR A 323 -9.77 -0.06 -5.16
C TYR A 323 -8.93 -1.06 -4.35
N PHE A 324 -9.24 -1.19 -3.06
CA PHE A 324 -8.51 -2.07 -2.16
C PHE A 324 -8.85 -3.55 -2.36
N THR A 325 -9.98 -3.87 -2.97
CA THR A 325 -10.47 -5.24 -3.18
C THR A 325 -10.28 -5.76 -4.60
N MET A 326 -9.59 -5.01 -5.49
CA MET A 326 -9.34 -5.46 -6.86
C MET A 326 -8.56 -6.77 -6.87
N LYS A 327 -9.09 -7.78 -7.57
CA LYS A 327 -8.46 -9.10 -7.72
C LYS A 327 -7.28 -9.07 -8.68
N THR A 328 -7.35 -8.24 -9.71
CA THR A 328 -6.32 -8.06 -10.74
C THR A 328 -6.25 -6.60 -11.16
N SER A 329 -5.20 -6.23 -11.88
CA SER A 329 -5.03 -4.89 -12.43
C SER A 329 -6.14 -4.54 -13.43
N PRO A 330 -6.74 -3.34 -13.37
CA PRO A 330 -7.71 -2.88 -14.36
C PRO A 330 -7.08 -2.67 -15.76
N LEU A 331 -5.76 -2.86 -15.88
CA LEU A 331 -5.00 -2.71 -17.13
C LEU A 331 -4.84 -4.04 -17.90
N LEU A 332 -5.16 -5.20 -17.30
CA LEU A 332 -4.98 -6.51 -17.92
C LEU A 332 -6.08 -6.89 -18.90
N ASN A 333 -7.34 -6.56 -18.61
CA ASN A 333 -8.48 -6.87 -19.46
C ASN A 333 -9.43 -5.66 -19.49
N ALA A 334 -10.03 -5.38 -20.66
CA ALA A 334 -11.16 -4.48 -20.73
C ALA A 334 -12.32 -5.15 -19.97
N ALA A 335 -12.64 -4.64 -18.78
CA ALA A 335 -13.74 -5.17 -18.00
C ALA A 335 -15.06 -5.03 -18.77
N ASP A 336 -15.98 -5.97 -18.51
CA ASP A 336 -17.35 -5.92 -18.99
C ASP A 336 -18.03 -4.62 -18.51
N PRO A 337 -18.64 -3.81 -19.40
CA PRO A 337 -19.23 -2.51 -19.07
C PRO A 337 -20.23 -2.53 -17.90
N ASP A 338 -20.92 -3.65 -17.66
CA ASP A 338 -21.91 -3.75 -16.57
C ASP A 338 -21.26 -3.96 -15.18
N VAL A 339 -20.02 -4.46 -15.12
CA VAL A 339 -19.24 -4.56 -13.88
C VAL A 339 -18.70 -3.18 -13.45
N GLU A 340 -18.54 -2.23 -14.39
CA GLU A 340 -18.00 -0.90 -14.13
C GLU A 340 -18.89 -0.03 -13.21
N LEU A 341 -20.20 -0.28 -13.16
CA LEU A 341 -21.18 0.59 -12.49
C LEU A 341 -21.10 0.53 -10.96
N SER A 342 -20.80 -0.66 -10.40
CA SER A 342 -20.72 -0.87 -8.95
C SER A 342 -19.38 -0.43 -8.34
N LEU A 343 -18.32 -0.36 -9.16
CA LEU A 343 -16.95 -0.11 -8.70
C LEU A 343 -16.76 1.30 -8.14
N TYR A 344 -17.51 2.29 -8.63
CA TYR A 344 -17.32 3.69 -8.24
C TYR A 344 -18.36 4.20 -7.25
N SER A 345 -19.34 3.36 -6.91
CA SER A 345 -20.42 3.68 -5.96
C SER A 345 -20.10 3.28 -4.52
N ALA A 346 -18.97 2.60 -4.31
CA ALA A 346 -18.50 2.22 -2.98
C ALA A 346 -18.05 3.44 -2.17
N PRO A 347 -18.23 3.42 -0.84
CA PRO A 347 -17.80 4.52 0.02
C PRO A 347 -16.28 4.68 -0.02
N ALA A 348 -15.83 5.92 0.07
CA ALA A 348 -14.42 6.22 0.27
C ALA A 348 -14.00 5.82 1.68
N VAL A 349 -12.88 5.12 1.81
CA VAL A 349 -12.42 4.57 3.10
C VAL A 349 -11.07 5.16 3.50
N PRO A 350 -10.80 5.38 4.80
CA PRO A 350 -9.55 5.96 5.27
C PRO A 350 -8.43 4.91 5.28
N ARG A 351 -8.06 4.39 4.11
CA ARG A 351 -6.97 3.40 3.94
C ARG A 351 -5.85 3.95 3.06
N CYS A 352 -4.62 3.57 3.36
CA CYS A 352 -3.45 3.98 2.58
C CYS A 352 -3.45 3.27 1.21
N PRO A 353 -3.34 3.99 0.07
CA PRO A 353 -3.30 3.36 -1.26
C PRO A 353 -2.16 2.38 -1.48
N PHE A 354 -1.05 2.51 -0.74
CA PHE A 354 0.15 1.68 -0.89
C PHE A 354 0.29 0.59 0.17
N CYS A 355 -0.37 0.73 1.32
CA CYS A 355 -0.25 -0.22 2.43
C CYS A 355 -1.58 -0.89 2.81
N GLY A 356 -2.73 -0.44 2.31
CA GLY A 356 -4.05 -1.02 2.57
C GLY A 356 -4.54 -0.92 4.03
N ILE A 357 -3.74 -0.39 4.94
CA ILE A 357 -4.07 -0.18 6.36
C ILE A 357 -4.86 1.09 6.58
N LEU A 358 -5.57 1.15 7.71
CA LEU A 358 -6.23 2.35 8.18
C LEU A 358 -5.23 3.49 8.39
N LEU A 359 -5.59 4.66 7.88
CA LEU A 359 -4.86 5.89 8.08
C LEU A 359 -5.20 6.50 9.43
N GLN A 360 -4.25 7.22 10.02
CA GLN A 360 -4.47 8.03 11.21
C GLN A 360 -4.69 9.49 10.81
N ARG A 361 -5.49 10.25 11.56
CA ARG A 361 -5.61 11.70 11.36
C ARG A 361 -4.49 12.37 12.13
N LEU A 362 -3.75 13.26 11.46
CA LEU A 362 -2.98 14.28 12.16
C LEU A 362 -3.98 15.34 12.62
N MET A 363 -4.38 15.28 13.89
CA MET A 363 -4.97 16.44 14.53
C MET A 363 -3.81 17.32 15.01
N PRO A 364 -3.71 18.58 14.57
CA PRO A 364 -2.73 19.50 15.13
C PRO A 364 -2.86 19.52 16.64
N GLU A 365 -1.74 19.46 17.37
CA GLU A 365 -1.75 19.37 18.83
C GLU A 365 -2.54 20.50 19.51
N PHE A 366 -2.62 21.67 18.88
CA PHE A 366 -3.40 22.80 19.38
C PHE A 366 -4.93 22.63 19.26
N LEU A 367 -5.41 21.66 18.49
CA LEU A 367 -6.83 21.27 18.42
C LEU A 367 -7.17 20.10 19.34
N LEU A 368 -6.17 19.43 19.91
CA LEU A 368 -6.39 18.46 20.98
C LEU A 368 -6.76 19.24 22.24
N SER A 369 -8.06 19.30 22.54
CA SER A 369 -8.53 19.76 23.84
C SER A 369 -7.83 18.93 24.93
N VAL A 370 -7.23 19.59 25.91
CA VAL A 370 -6.70 18.97 27.14
C VAL A 370 -7.81 18.35 28.02
N SER A 371 -9.09 18.49 27.64
CA SER A 371 -10.18 17.80 28.33
C SER A 371 -10.40 16.41 27.75
N PRO A 372 -10.38 15.36 28.59
CA PRO A 372 -10.73 14.01 28.16
C PRO A 372 -12.18 13.96 27.68
N VAL A 373 -12.41 13.32 26.53
CA VAL A 373 -13.74 12.95 26.02
C VAL A 373 -14.19 11.64 26.66
#